data_AF-A0AAN6MTK4-F1
#
_entry.id   AF-A0AAN6MTK4-F1
#
_cell.length_a   1.000
_cell.length_b   1.000
_cell.length_c   1.000
_cell.angle_alpha   90.00
_cell.angle_beta   90.00
_cell.angle_gamma   90.00
#
_symmetry.space_group_name_H-M   'P 1'
#
loop_
_entity.id
_entity.type
_entity.pdbx_description
1 polymer ?
#
loop_
_entity_poly.entity_id
_entity_poly.type
_entity_poly.pdbx_seq_one_letter_code
_entity_poly.pdbx_strand_id
1 'polypeptide(L)'
;MKDLKESGTEARFRLAAFRAVRATSLLLLHRTGTALVVKVVLCLRITLSDFAPDKQGLQPPTTLRDIFLRAVMSFQWIWSTYCSLVSAHDLLAVVFVSVLGWDRPDEWPPLFGSIWDATSLRRFWGVFWHWLHVSLFDAYISTGGRTIALPAAIPNWGGGGGGNLGKAARALCMFCMSAMCHAVTNRLMMGKANAAAEFRFFLSNYVICLAETVFVGALLGWRKEDRHLTACFAFMRRLVDYIWVSVIMFYSLLPGSISWYALPLDSESSRWFAVRVCT
;
A
#
# COMPACT_ATOMS: atom_id res chain seq x y z
N MET A 1 7.76 42.32 12.05
CA MET A 1 8.73 41.21 11.86
C MET A 1 8.69 40.18 13.01
N LYS A 2 8.41 40.57 14.27
CA LYS A 2 8.12 39.63 15.37
C LYS A 2 6.86 38.80 15.12
N ASP A 3 5.76 39.42 14.69
CA ASP A 3 4.46 38.75 14.50
C ASP A 3 4.47 37.66 13.41
N LEU A 4 5.32 37.80 12.38
CA LEU A 4 5.51 36.77 11.34
C LEU A 4 6.34 35.58 11.82
N LYS A 5 7.16 35.75 12.87
CA LYS A 5 8.02 34.70 13.44
C LYS A 5 7.26 33.89 14.50
N GLU A 6 6.40 34.56 15.27
CA GLU A 6 5.50 33.92 16.24
C GLU A 6 4.47 33.04 15.53
N SER A 7 3.87 33.49 14.43
CA SER A 7 2.90 32.69 13.66
C SER A 7 3.51 31.42 13.07
N GLY A 8 4.77 31.47 12.62
CA GLY A 8 5.50 30.30 12.10
C GLY A 8 5.84 29.28 13.18
N THR A 9 6.18 29.74 14.39
CA THR A 9 6.55 28.86 15.51
C THR A 9 5.33 28.11 16.05
N GLU A 10 4.21 28.82 16.20
CA GLU A 10 2.95 28.20 16.63
C GLU A 10 2.44 27.17 15.61
N ALA A 11 2.52 27.48 14.31
CA ALA A 11 2.15 26.55 13.24
C ALA A 11 3.00 25.27 13.27
N ARG A 12 4.33 25.39 13.47
CA ARG A 12 5.25 24.25 13.61
C ARG A 12 4.94 23.39 14.83
N PHE A 13 4.58 24.00 15.95
CA PHE A 13 4.20 23.28 17.15
C PHE A 13 2.87 22.53 16.98
N ARG A 14 1.84 23.19 16.43
CA ARG A 14 0.53 22.57 16.14
C ARG A 14 0.67 21.38 15.19
N LEU A 15 1.46 21.53 14.13
CA LEU A 15 1.80 20.43 13.22
C LEU A 15 2.47 19.29 13.98
N ALA A 16 3.51 19.59 14.77
CA ALA A 16 4.25 18.58 15.52
C ALA A 16 3.35 17.79 16.46
N ALA A 17 2.53 18.48 17.26
CA ALA A 17 1.60 17.86 18.19
C ALA A 17 0.60 16.96 17.46
N PHE A 18 -0.02 17.44 16.39
CA PHE A 18 -0.97 16.65 15.60
C PHE A 18 -0.32 15.40 15.01
N ARG A 19 0.86 15.54 14.38
CA ARG A 19 1.59 14.45 13.73
C ARG A 19 2.11 13.44 14.75
N ALA A 20 2.65 13.89 15.89
CA ALA A 20 3.12 13.02 16.96
C ALA A 20 1.98 12.21 17.60
N VAL A 21 0.83 12.86 17.88
CA VAL A 21 -0.36 12.16 18.40
C VAL A 21 -0.86 11.14 17.40
N ARG A 22 -0.94 11.49 16.10
CA ARG A 22 -1.37 10.57 15.05
C ARG A 22 -0.42 9.38 14.90
N ALA A 23 0.89 9.63 14.84
CA ALA A 23 1.91 8.57 14.76
C ALA A 23 1.83 7.64 15.97
N THR A 24 1.77 8.20 17.18
CA THR A 24 1.66 7.41 18.42
C THR A 24 0.38 6.55 18.43
N SER A 25 -0.75 7.14 18.05
CA SER A 25 -2.03 6.43 17.97
C SER A 25 -1.98 5.28 16.96
N LEU A 26 -1.41 5.52 15.77
CA LEU A 26 -1.25 4.49 14.75
C LEU A 26 -0.29 3.38 15.17
N LEU A 27 0.80 3.70 15.86
CA LEU A 27 1.73 2.71 16.40
C LEU A 27 1.07 1.84 17.48
N LEU A 28 0.28 2.43 18.37
CA LEU A 28 -0.48 1.68 19.38
C LEU A 28 -1.54 0.77 18.75
N LEU A 29 -2.29 1.28 17.77
CA LEU A 29 -3.26 0.50 17.00
C LEU A 29 -2.58 -0.63 16.23
N HIS A 30 -1.43 -0.36 15.61
CA HIS A 30 -0.65 -1.36 14.90
C HIS A 30 -0.13 -2.47 15.82
N ARG A 31 0.41 -2.11 17.00
CA ARG A 31 0.85 -3.08 18.00
C ARG A 31 -0.31 -3.95 18.49
N THR A 32 -1.45 -3.33 18.79
CA THR A 32 -2.65 -4.04 19.28
C THR A 32 -3.22 -4.97 18.20
N GLY A 33 -3.35 -4.49 16.96
CA GLY A 33 -3.81 -5.28 15.83
C GLY A 33 -2.89 -6.46 15.53
N THR A 34 -1.58 -6.23 15.53
CA THR A 34 -0.59 -7.30 15.31
C THR A 34 -0.64 -8.35 16.42
N ALA A 35 -0.78 -7.94 17.69
CA ALA A 35 -0.92 -8.86 18.81
C ALA A 35 -2.21 -9.71 18.68
N LEU A 36 -3.31 -9.12 18.22
CA LEU A 36 -4.55 -9.85 17.95
C LEU A 36 -4.38 -10.85 16.80
N VAL A 37 -3.74 -10.45 15.69
CA VAL A 37 -3.45 -11.34 14.56
C VAL A 37 -2.60 -12.52 15.00
N VAL A 38 -1.55 -12.28 15.79
CA VAL A 38 -0.71 -13.35 16.35
C VAL A 38 -1.55 -14.31 17.20
N LYS A 39 -2.42 -13.81 18.08
CA LYS A 39 -3.33 -14.66 18.87
C LYS A 39 -4.26 -15.49 17.99
N VAL A 40 -4.86 -14.89 16.97
CA VAL A 40 -5.73 -15.59 16.00
C VAL A 40 -4.95 -16.70 15.30
N VAL A 41 -3.75 -16.38 14.78
CA VAL A 41 -2.84 -17.32 14.14
C VAL A 41 -2.50 -18.50 15.07
N LEU A 42 -2.17 -18.23 16.33
CA LEU A 42 -1.89 -19.27 17.33
C LEU A 42 -3.12 -20.14 17.61
N CYS A 43 -4.31 -19.54 17.74
CA CYS A 43 -5.57 -20.27 17.92
C CYS A 43 -5.90 -21.19 16.74
N LEU A 44 -5.53 -20.78 15.51
CA LEU A 44 -5.74 -21.57 14.29
C LEU A 44 -4.73 -22.71 14.11
N ARG A 45 -3.77 -22.86 15.02
CA ARG A 45 -2.72 -23.89 14.99
C ARG A 45 -2.08 -23.99 13.61
N ILE A 46 -1.55 -22.88 13.10
CA ILE A 46 -0.89 -22.84 11.79
C ILE A 46 0.26 -23.86 11.75
N THR A 47 0.33 -24.61 10.66
CA THR A 47 1.36 -25.62 10.39
C THR A 47 2.11 -25.28 9.10
N LEU A 48 3.24 -25.93 8.86
CA LEU A 48 4.01 -25.75 7.63
C LEU A 48 3.20 -26.08 6.36
N SER A 49 2.24 -27.00 6.43
CA SER A 49 1.38 -27.36 5.30
C SER A 49 0.40 -26.24 4.91
N ASP A 50 0.16 -25.26 5.78
CA ASP A 50 -0.65 -24.08 5.46
C ASP A 50 0.04 -23.12 4.49
N PHE A 51 1.35 -23.30 4.30
CA PHE A 51 2.18 -22.57 3.35
C PHE A 51 2.75 -23.47 2.24
N ALA A 52 2.21 -24.67 2.06
CA ALA A 52 2.67 -25.60 1.05
C ALA A 52 2.51 -25.03 -0.38
N PRO A 53 3.36 -25.42 -1.36
CA PRO A 53 3.37 -24.84 -2.71
C PRO A 53 2.02 -24.89 -3.44
N ASP A 54 1.23 -25.94 -3.23
CA ASP A 54 -0.13 -26.11 -3.76
C ASP A 54 -1.08 -25.03 -3.24
N LYS A 55 -0.90 -24.60 -1.99
CA LYS A 55 -1.65 -23.48 -1.38
C LYS A 55 -1.14 -22.11 -1.79
N GLN A 56 -0.11 -21.99 -2.63
CA GLN A 56 0.44 -20.71 -3.06
C GLN A 56 -0.07 -20.27 -4.45
N GLY A 57 -0.83 -21.10 -5.16
CA GLY A 57 -1.33 -20.81 -6.51
C GLY A 57 -2.28 -19.59 -6.62
N LEU A 58 -2.60 -19.23 -7.87
CA LEU A 58 -3.69 -18.29 -8.20
C LEU A 58 -5.07 -18.90 -7.94
N GLN A 59 -5.18 -20.22 -8.10
CA GLN A 59 -6.36 -20.95 -7.69
C GLN A 59 -6.44 -20.92 -6.16
N PRO A 60 -7.54 -20.43 -5.59
CA PRO A 60 -7.65 -20.32 -4.15
C PRO A 60 -7.58 -21.71 -3.53
N PRO A 61 -6.96 -21.84 -2.36
CA PRO A 61 -7.10 -23.05 -1.57
C PRO A 61 -8.58 -23.24 -1.20
N THR A 62 -9.03 -24.49 -1.25
CA THR A 62 -10.46 -24.84 -1.29
C THR A 62 -11.12 -24.84 0.09
N THR A 63 -10.36 -24.75 1.17
CA THR A 63 -10.92 -24.81 2.53
C THR A 63 -11.23 -23.43 3.09
N LEU A 64 -12.30 -23.33 3.90
CA LEU A 64 -12.66 -22.10 4.62
C LEU A 64 -11.51 -21.60 5.50
N ARG A 65 -10.72 -22.52 6.08
CA ARG A 65 -9.54 -22.20 6.90
C ARG A 65 -8.47 -21.48 6.08
N ASP A 66 -8.16 -21.98 4.89
CA ASP A 66 -7.14 -21.35 4.04
C ASP A 66 -7.60 -19.98 3.51
N ILE A 67 -8.90 -19.84 3.21
CA ILE A 67 -9.51 -18.55 2.86
C ILE A 67 -9.39 -17.59 4.05
N PHE A 68 -9.73 -18.01 5.26
CA PHE A 68 -9.64 -17.16 6.44
C PHE A 68 -8.20 -16.71 6.71
N LEU A 69 -7.23 -17.63 6.67
CA LEU A 69 -5.82 -17.34 6.84
C LEU A 69 -5.32 -16.31 5.83
N ARG A 70 -5.63 -16.50 4.54
CA ARG A 70 -5.26 -15.56 3.48
C ARG A 70 -5.87 -14.17 3.70
N ALA A 71 -7.11 -14.09 4.18
CA ALA A 71 -7.78 -12.81 4.43
C ALA A 71 -7.12 -12.06 5.58
N VAL A 72 -6.85 -12.74 6.69
CA VAL A 72 -6.14 -12.17 7.85
C VAL A 72 -4.75 -11.69 7.45
N MET A 73 -4.00 -12.50 6.71
CA MET A 73 -2.64 -12.17 6.29
C MET A 73 -2.61 -11.00 5.29
N SER A 74 -3.55 -10.96 4.34
CA SER A 74 -3.66 -9.86 3.38
C SER A 74 -4.02 -8.55 4.07
N PHE A 75 -5.00 -8.58 4.98
CA PHE A 75 -5.38 -7.43 5.77
C PHE A 75 -4.20 -6.92 6.61
N GLN A 76 -3.52 -7.84 7.30
CA GLN A 76 -2.37 -7.49 8.13
C GLN A 76 -1.23 -6.89 7.30
N TRP A 77 -0.98 -7.37 6.08
CA TRP A 77 0.03 -6.80 5.20
C TRP A 77 -0.29 -5.34 4.81
N ILE A 78 -1.53 -5.07 4.37
CA ILE A 78 -1.98 -3.71 4.03
C ILE A 78 -1.91 -2.79 5.27
N TRP A 79 -2.46 -3.27 6.39
CA TRP A 79 -2.53 -2.54 7.65
C TRP A 79 -1.14 -2.19 8.19
N SER A 80 -0.24 -3.19 8.26
CA SER A 80 1.13 -3.01 8.74
C SER A 80 1.89 -2.00 7.90
N THR A 81 1.77 -2.09 6.57
CA THR A 81 2.42 -1.16 5.64
C THR A 81 1.89 0.26 5.82
N TYR A 82 0.57 0.43 5.90
CA TYR A 82 -0.06 1.73 6.11
C TYR A 82 0.40 2.37 7.44
N CYS A 83 0.26 1.65 8.56
CA CYS A 83 0.64 2.17 9.86
C CYS A 83 2.13 2.51 9.94
N SER A 84 3.00 1.64 9.42
CA SER A 84 4.45 1.83 9.47
C SER A 84 4.88 3.06 8.67
N LEU A 85 4.40 3.17 7.43
CA LEU A 85 4.77 4.29 6.55
C LEU A 85 4.20 5.63 7.03
N VAL A 86 2.93 5.68 7.46
CA VAL A 86 2.34 6.91 7.98
C VAL A 86 3.02 7.36 9.27
N SER A 87 3.29 6.42 10.19
CA SER A 87 3.96 6.76 11.44
C SER A 87 5.40 7.25 11.19
N ALA A 88 6.15 6.56 10.33
CA ALA A 88 7.50 6.99 9.96
C ALA A 88 7.48 8.37 9.28
N HIS A 89 6.59 8.59 8.33
CA HIS A 89 6.41 9.88 7.66
C HIS A 89 6.10 11.01 8.65
N ASP A 90 5.20 10.77 9.61
CA ASP A 90 4.83 11.77 10.61
C ASP A 90 5.95 12.07 11.60
N LEU A 91 6.70 11.05 12.04
CA LEU A 91 7.86 11.22 12.90
C LEU A 91 8.96 12.02 12.18
N LEU A 92 9.22 11.71 10.92
CA LEU A 92 10.17 12.48 10.11
C LEU A 92 9.68 13.92 9.91
N ALA A 93 8.39 14.14 9.64
CA ALA A 93 7.83 15.50 9.53
C ALA A 93 8.06 16.31 10.81
N VAL A 94 7.88 15.72 12.00
CA VAL A 94 8.17 16.37 13.29
C VAL A 94 9.65 16.74 13.38
N VAL A 95 10.56 15.84 13.00
CA VAL A 95 12.00 16.08 13.04
C VAL A 95 12.40 17.20 12.08
N PHE A 96 12.05 17.10 10.80
CA PHE A 96 12.51 18.04 9.77
C PHE A 96 11.83 19.42 9.86
N VAL A 97 10.53 19.49 10.15
CA VAL A 97 9.78 20.76 10.18
C VAL A 97 9.91 21.46 11.54
N SER A 98 9.86 20.71 12.64
CA SER A 98 9.68 21.30 13.97
C SER A 98 10.94 21.26 14.82
N VAL A 99 11.75 20.19 14.78
CA VAL A 99 13.01 20.11 15.54
C VAL A 99 14.15 20.81 14.80
N LEU A 100 14.38 20.44 13.55
CA LEU A 100 15.47 20.97 12.73
C LEU A 100 15.08 22.28 12.03
N GLY A 101 13.79 22.44 11.72
CA GLY A 101 13.27 23.62 11.02
C GLY A 101 13.78 23.76 9.59
N TRP A 102 14.25 22.68 8.98
CA TRP A 102 14.77 22.62 7.61
C TRP A 102 13.65 22.74 6.58
N ASP A 103 12.50 22.15 6.88
CA ASP A 103 11.37 22.08 5.96
C ASP A 103 10.19 22.92 6.47
N ARG A 104 9.29 23.25 5.54
CA ARG A 104 8.01 23.90 5.82
C ARG A 104 6.91 22.85 5.97
N PRO A 105 5.87 23.13 6.77
CA PRO A 105 4.73 22.21 6.93
C PRO A 105 4.06 21.78 5.62
N ASP A 106 4.02 22.66 4.61
CA ASP A 106 3.42 22.40 3.30
C ASP A 106 4.24 21.44 2.42
N GLU A 107 5.53 21.26 2.72
CA GLU A 107 6.42 20.32 2.02
C GLU A 107 6.23 18.86 2.46
N TRP A 108 5.41 18.62 3.50
CA TRP A 108 5.11 17.29 4.06
C TRP A 108 3.64 16.87 3.86
N PRO A 109 3.17 16.75 2.59
CA PRO A 109 1.80 16.34 2.30
C PRO A 109 1.51 14.92 2.82
N PRO A 110 0.24 14.52 2.96
CA PRO A 110 -0.11 13.14 3.29
C PRO A 110 0.49 12.16 2.28
N LEU A 111 1.08 11.08 2.79
CA LEU A 111 1.70 10.04 1.96
C LEU A 111 0.66 9.21 1.18
N PHE A 112 -0.53 9.05 1.77
CA PHE A 112 -1.66 8.31 1.21
C PHE A 112 -2.79 9.27 0.87
N GLY A 113 -3.56 8.93 -0.16
CA GLY A 113 -4.81 9.60 -0.46
C GLY A 113 -5.95 9.19 0.47
N SER A 114 -7.16 9.59 0.09
CA SER A 114 -8.38 9.19 0.80
C SER A 114 -8.72 7.72 0.50
N ILE A 115 -8.93 6.91 1.54
CA ILE A 115 -9.40 5.53 1.37
C ILE A 115 -10.79 5.46 0.74
N TRP A 116 -11.59 6.53 0.92
CA TRP A 116 -12.93 6.65 0.35
C TRP A 116 -12.93 6.75 -1.18
N ASP A 117 -11.77 7.04 -1.76
CA ASP A 117 -11.57 7.09 -3.21
C ASP A 117 -11.09 5.76 -3.79
N ALA A 118 -10.81 4.75 -2.98
CA ALA A 118 -10.29 3.45 -3.43
C ALA A 118 -11.39 2.50 -3.96
N THR A 119 -12.27 2.99 -4.84
CA THR A 119 -13.43 2.24 -5.38
C THR A 119 -13.10 1.40 -6.62
N SER A 120 -11.83 1.23 -6.96
CA SER A 120 -11.38 0.31 -8.01
C SER A 120 -9.91 0.03 -7.78
N LEU A 121 -9.35 -1.03 -8.35
CA LEU A 121 -7.95 -1.37 -8.18
C LEU A 121 -7.04 -0.25 -8.71
N ARG A 122 -7.43 0.34 -9.86
CA ARG A 122 -6.77 1.50 -10.44
C ARG A 122 -6.76 2.70 -9.50
N ARG A 123 -7.88 2.98 -8.82
CA ARG A 123 -7.95 4.10 -7.85
C ARG A 123 -7.24 3.76 -6.54
N PHE A 124 -7.27 2.50 -6.12
CA PHE A 124 -6.49 2.04 -4.97
C PHE A 124 -5.01 2.35 -5.16
N TRP A 125 -4.39 1.88 -6.25
CA TRP A 125 -2.97 2.12 -6.51
C TRP A 125 -2.63 3.55 -6.95
N GLY A 126 -3.51 4.19 -7.73
CA GLY A 126 -3.22 5.49 -8.32
C GLY A 126 -3.64 6.70 -7.49
N VAL A 127 -4.55 6.54 -6.53
CA VAL A 127 -5.10 7.66 -5.72
C VAL A 127 -4.84 7.44 -4.24
N PHE A 128 -5.15 6.26 -3.71
CA PHE A 128 -5.06 6.00 -2.27
C PHE A 128 -3.65 5.59 -1.83
N TRP A 129 -3.04 4.62 -2.50
CA TRP A 129 -1.80 3.98 -2.09
C TRP A 129 -0.61 4.94 -2.12
N HIS A 130 0.41 4.68 -1.29
CA HIS A 130 1.49 5.62 -1.00
C HIS A 130 2.20 6.15 -2.25
N TRP A 131 2.53 7.45 -2.29
CA TRP A 131 3.19 8.08 -3.45
C TRP A 131 4.71 8.11 -3.40
N LEU A 132 5.33 7.48 -2.39
CA LEU A 132 6.80 7.53 -2.17
C LEU A 132 7.62 7.18 -3.42
N HIS A 133 7.15 6.21 -4.19
CA HIS A 133 7.86 5.71 -5.36
C HIS A 133 7.54 6.49 -6.63
N VAL A 134 6.44 7.24 -6.69
CA VAL A 134 5.92 7.79 -7.96
C VAL A 134 6.90 8.81 -8.55
N SER A 135 7.37 9.76 -7.76
CA SER A 135 8.32 10.79 -8.22
C SER A 135 9.67 10.21 -8.61
N LEU A 136 10.18 9.26 -7.82
CA LEU A 136 11.43 8.55 -8.08
C LEU A 136 11.34 7.77 -9.39
N PHE A 137 10.28 6.98 -9.56
CA PHE A 137 10.07 6.11 -10.70
C PHE A 137 9.83 6.91 -11.98
N ASP A 138 9.06 7.99 -11.92
CA ASP A 138 8.79 8.82 -13.07
C ASP A 138 10.08 9.44 -13.63
N ALA A 139 11.00 9.87 -12.76
CA ALA A 139 12.30 10.39 -13.17
C ALA A 139 13.15 9.39 -13.98
N TYR A 140 13.01 8.08 -13.71
CA TYR A 140 13.73 7.03 -14.46
C TYR A 140 12.97 6.52 -15.68
N ILE A 141 11.64 6.63 -15.71
CA ILE A 141 10.83 6.22 -16.87
C ILE A 141 10.79 7.32 -17.94
N SER A 142 10.85 8.59 -17.56
CA SER A 142 10.81 9.70 -18.52
C SER A 142 12.19 9.93 -19.16
N THR A 143 12.37 9.51 -20.41
CA THR A 143 13.51 9.91 -21.23
C THR A 143 13.32 11.36 -21.71
N GLY A 144 13.60 12.35 -20.87
CA GLY A 144 13.83 13.73 -21.33
C GLY A 144 12.75 14.79 -21.07
N GLY A 145 12.24 14.93 -19.84
CA GLY A 145 11.48 16.12 -19.47
C GLY A 145 11.09 16.16 -18.00
N ARG A 146 11.84 16.92 -17.19
CA ARG A 146 11.47 17.21 -15.80
C ARG A 146 10.11 17.90 -15.75
N THR A 147 9.14 17.28 -15.10
CA THR A 147 8.06 18.01 -14.43
C THR A 147 8.03 17.56 -12.97
N ILE A 148 8.90 18.16 -12.18
CA ILE A 148 8.75 18.16 -10.72
C ILE A 148 7.85 19.35 -10.40
N ALA A 149 6.58 19.06 -10.13
CA ALA A 149 5.68 19.92 -9.37
C ALA A 149 4.55 19.06 -8.79
N LEU A 150 4.72 18.58 -7.54
CA LEU A 150 3.59 18.44 -6.62
C LEU A 150 3.35 19.84 -6.03
N PRO A 151 2.11 20.29 -5.77
CA PRO A 151 1.01 19.52 -5.18
C PRO A 151 -0.37 19.76 -5.83
N ALA A 152 -1.40 19.18 -5.19
CA ALA A 152 -2.84 19.22 -5.47
C ALA A 152 -3.32 18.22 -6.52
N ALA A 153 -3.58 17.00 -6.05
CA ALA A 153 -4.33 15.95 -6.73
C ALA A 153 -3.80 15.64 -8.14
N ILE A 154 -3.23 14.45 -8.34
CA ILE A 154 -3.01 13.96 -9.70
C ILE A 154 -4.21 13.07 -10.06
N PRO A 155 -5.36 13.62 -10.51
CA PRO A 155 -6.32 12.85 -11.25
C PRO A 155 -5.76 12.71 -12.66
N ASN A 156 -4.69 11.94 -12.82
CA ASN A 156 -4.34 11.31 -14.08
C ASN A 156 -3.06 10.49 -13.91
N TRP A 157 -3.26 9.18 -13.93
CA TRP A 157 -2.33 8.18 -14.45
C TRP A 157 -1.85 8.55 -15.89
N GLY A 158 -1.18 9.68 -16.10
CA GLY A 158 -0.86 10.16 -17.44
C GLY A 158 -0.81 11.67 -17.62
N GLY A 159 0.01 12.37 -16.83
CA GLY A 159 0.53 13.68 -17.20
C GLY A 159 1.67 13.55 -18.22
N GLY A 160 1.34 13.11 -19.43
CA GLY A 160 2.25 13.03 -20.55
C GLY A 160 1.43 12.79 -21.81
N GLY A 161 1.63 13.62 -22.85
CA GLY A 161 0.87 13.62 -24.10
C GLY A 161 1.09 12.38 -24.99
N GLY A 162 1.05 11.19 -24.42
CA GLY A 162 1.12 9.90 -25.11
C GLY A 162 -0.26 9.24 -25.22
N GLY A 163 -0.48 8.51 -26.32
CA GLY A 163 -1.68 7.69 -26.52
C GLY A 163 -1.87 6.62 -25.44
N ASN A 164 -3.03 5.95 -25.45
CA ASN A 164 -3.41 4.96 -24.42
C ASN A 164 -2.34 3.86 -24.21
N LEU A 165 -1.64 3.46 -25.26
CA LEU A 165 -0.52 2.51 -25.19
C LEU A 165 0.65 3.03 -24.34
N GLY A 166 0.99 4.32 -24.47
CA GLY A 166 2.06 4.94 -23.68
C GLY A 166 1.73 4.99 -22.18
N LYS A 167 0.46 5.25 -21.83
CA LYS A 167 0.00 5.23 -20.44
C LYS A 167 0.03 3.82 -19.84
N ALA A 168 -0.35 2.81 -20.62
CA ALA A 168 -0.27 1.42 -20.22
C ALA A 168 1.18 0.96 -20.02
N ALA A 169 2.07 1.26 -20.97
CA ALA A 169 3.50 0.94 -20.88
C ALA A 169 4.17 1.62 -19.68
N ARG A 170 3.87 2.90 -19.43
CA ARG A 170 4.40 3.62 -18.25
C ARG A 170 3.97 2.96 -16.94
N ALA A 171 2.71 2.53 -16.86
CA ALA A 171 2.24 1.78 -15.69
C ALA A 171 2.90 0.42 -15.54
N LEU A 172 3.07 -0.32 -16.63
CA LEU A 172 3.81 -1.59 -16.58
C LEU A 172 5.21 -1.37 -15.98
N CYS A 173 5.92 -0.33 -16.42
CA CYS A 173 7.23 0.02 -15.85
C CYS A 173 7.14 0.33 -14.34
N MET A 174 6.14 1.09 -13.89
CA MET A 174 5.94 1.37 -12.47
C MET A 174 5.71 0.11 -11.63
N PHE A 175 4.86 -0.81 -12.09
CA PHE A 175 4.60 -2.08 -11.42
C PHE A 175 5.85 -2.98 -11.40
N CYS A 176 6.60 -3.05 -12.50
CA CYS A 176 7.85 -3.83 -12.57
C CYS A 176 8.95 -3.27 -11.65
N MET A 177 9.14 -1.95 -11.60
CA MET A 177 10.13 -1.36 -10.70
C MET A 177 9.73 -1.56 -9.23
N SER A 178 8.44 -1.47 -8.91
CA SER A 178 7.94 -1.81 -7.57
C SER A 178 8.27 -3.26 -7.20
N ALA A 179 7.98 -4.22 -8.09
CA ALA A 179 8.33 -5.63 -7.89
C ALA A 179 9.83 -5.85 -7.65
N MET A 180 10.67 -5.15 -8.42
CA MET A 180 12.11 -5.21 -8.26
C MET A 180 12.58 -4.66 -6.91
N CYS A 181 12.07 -3.49 -6.49
CA CYS A 181 12.40 -2.91 -5.18
C CYS A 181 12.00 -3.84 -4.02
N HIS A 182 10.83 -4.46 -4.11
CA HIS A 182 10.39 -5.45 -3.13
C HIS A 182 11.28 -6.70 -3.15
N ALA A 183 11.65 -7.22 -4.32
CA ALA A 183 12.52 -8.39 -4.43
C ALA A 183 13.93 -8.12 -3.87
N VAL A 184 14.49 -6.93 -4.12
CA VAL A 184 15.78 -6.50 -3.54
C VAL A 184 15.65 -6.37 -2.02
N THR A 185 14.60 -5.73 -1.52
CA THR A 185 14.36 -5.59 -0.08
C THR A 185 14.24 -6.95 0.60
N ASN A 186 13.50 -7.88 0.00
CA ASN A 186 13.38 -9.25 0.48
C ASN A 186 14.73 -9.97 0.52
N ARG A 187 15.56 -9.80 -0.53
CA ARG A 187 16.92 -10.38 -0.56
C ARG A 187 17.79 -9.84 0.57
N LEU A 188 17.73 -8.53 0.84
CA LEU A 188 18.53 -7.88 1.87
C LEU A 188 18.06 -8.23 3.28
N MET A 189 16.74 -8.29 3.51
CA MET A 189 16.17 -8.51 4.84
C MET A 189 16.03 -9.98 5.21
N MET A 190 15.80 -10.86 4.23
CA MET A 190 15.43 -12.27 4.45
C MET A 190 16.38 -13.26 3.76
N GLY A 191 17.42 -12.77 3.06
CA GLY A 191 18.35 -13.62 2.31
C GLY A 191 17.76 -14.24 1.03
N LYS A 192 16.46 -14.09 0.76
CA LYS A 192 15.77 -14.63 -0.43
C LYS A 192 14.99 -13.52 -1.13
N ALA A 193 15.19 -13.37 -2.44
CA ALA A 193 14.55 -12.31 -3.21
C ALA A 193 13.04 -12.54 -3.40
N ASN A 194 12.62 -13.80 -3.54
CA ASN A 194 11.24 -14.17 -3.89
C ASN A 194 10.70 -13.43 -5.13
N ALA A 195 11.57 -13.09 -6.08
CA ALA A 195 11.26 -12.22 -7.22
C ALA A 195 10.03 -12.69 -8.01
N ALA A 196 9.91 -13.99 -8.29
CA ALA A 196 8.76 -14.53 -9.01
C ALA A 196 7.41 -14.26 -8.31
N ALA A 197 7.37 -14.30 -6.97
CA ALA A 197 6.17 -14.00 -6.21
C ALA A 197 5.84 -12.50 -6.25
N GLU A 198 6.85 -11.63 -6.11
CA GLU A 198 6.71 -10.18 -6.22
C GLU A 198 6.21 -9.77 -7.60
N PHE A 199 6.88 -10.22 -8.67
CA PHE A 199 6.47 -9.94 -10.04
C PHE A 199 5.07 -10.47 -10.33
N ARG A 200 4.70 -11.65 -9.82
CA ARG A 200 3.32 -12.12 -9.95
C ARG A 200 2.33 -11.17 -9.30
N PHE A 201 2.55 -10.78 -8.05
CA PHE A 201 1.67 -9.85 -7.34
C PHE A 201 1.48 -8.55 -8.13
N PHE A 202 2.57 -7.88 -8.51
CA PHE A 202 2.49 -6.60 -9.20
C PHE A 202 1.93 -6.72 -10.63
N LEU A 203 2.32 -7.75 -11.40
CA LEU A 203 1.81 -7.94 -12.76
C LEU A 203 0.33 -8.32 -12.78
N SER A 204 -0.14 -9.16 -11.86
CA SER A 204 -1.58 -9.46 -11.73
C SER A 204 -2.39 -8.20 -11.44
N ASN A 205 -1.90 -7.33 -10.55
CA ASN A 205 -2.53 -6.05 -10.28
C ASN A 205 -2.52 -5.11 -11.50
N TYR A 206 -1.41 -5.07 -12.24
CA TYR A 206 -1.32 -4.30 -13.49
C TYR A 206 -2.36 -4.76 -14.52
N VAL A 207 -2.47 -6.07 -14.76
CA VAL A 207 -3.42 -6.65 -15.72
C VAL A 207 -4.85 -6.30 -15.35
N ILE A 208 -5.21 -6.36 -14.07
CA ILE A 208 -6.55 -6.01 -13.61
C ILE A 208 -6.81 -4.50 -13.73
N CYS A 209 -5.84 -3.65 -13.38
CA CYS A 209 -5.94 -2.20 -13.61
C CYS A 209 -6.12 -1.86 -15.09
N LEU A 210 -5.44 -2.57 -15.99
CA LEU A 210 -5.57 -2.41 -17.43
C LEU A 210 -6.96 -2.86 -17.89
N ALA A 211 -7.44 -4.01 -17.41
CA ALA A 211 -8.78 -4.52 -17.68
C ALA A 211 -9.87 -3.56 -17.20
N GLU A 212 -9.75 -3.00 -15.99
CA GLU A 212 -10.65 -1.95 -15.49
C GLU A 212 -10.66 -0.72 -16.41
N THR A 213 -9.50 -0.33 -16.93
CA THR A 213 -9.38 0.83 -17.84
C THR A 213 -10.08 0.57 -19.17
N VAL A 214 -9.87 -0.60 -19.77
CA VAL A 214 -10.52 -1.01 -21.02
C VAL A 214 -12.03 -1.15 -20.80
N PHE A 215 -12.45 -1.78 -19.69
CA PHE A 215 -13.86 -1.97 -19.36
C PHE A 215 -14.59 -0.64 -19.14
N VAL A 216 -14.02 0.27 -18.36
CA VAL A 216 -14.59 1.61 -18.15
C VAL A 216 -14.61 2.39 -19.47
N GLY A 217 -13.56 2.30 -20.29
CA GLY A 217 -13.51 2.93 -21.61
C GLY A 217 -14.62 2.42 -22.54
N ALA A 218 -14.83 1.10 -22.58
CA ALA A 218 -15.90 0.47 -23.36
C ALA A 218 -17.29 0.85 -22.82
N LEU A 219 -17.49 0.84 -21.50
CA LEU A 219 -18.76 1.15 -20.85
C LEU A 219 -19.15 2.62 -20.99
N LEU A 220 -18.20 3.55 -20.84
CA LEU A 220 -18.43 4.99 -21.06
C LEU A 220 -18.64 5.32 -22.54
N GLY A 221 -18.05 4.54 -23.46
CA GLY A 221 -18.40 4.57 -24.87
C GLY A 221 -19.83 4.10 -25.16
N TRP A 222 -20.41 3.29 -24.26
CA TRP A 222 -21.76 2.71 -24.36
C TRP A 222 -22.85 3.48 -23.62
N ARG A 223 -22.48 4.24 -22.58
CA ARG A 223 -23.42 5.04 -21.76
C ARG A 223 -23.03 6.52 -21.77
N LYS A 224 -23.57 7.25 -22.75
CA LYS A 224 -24.00 8.63 -22.51
C LYS A 224 -25.42 8.57 -21.92
N GLU A 225 -25.75 9.51 -21.07
CA GLU A 225 -27.02 9.67 -20.35
C GLU A 225 -27.27 8.83 -19.07
N ASP A 226 -27.95 9.53 -18.15
CA ASP A 226 -28.64 9.13 -16.92
C ASP A 226 -27.85 9.01 -15.60
N ARG A 227 -27.71 10.16 -14.92
CA ARG A 227 -27.37 10.24 -13.49
C ARG A 227 -28.52 10.80 -12.66
N HIS A 228 -29.48 9.94 -12.35
CA HIS A 228 -30.24 10.01 -11.09
C HIS A 228 -30.24 8.63 -10.44
N LEU A 229 -29.09 8.25 -9.85
CA LEU A 229 -29.03 7.06 -9.01
C LEU A 229 -29.47 7.43 -7.60
N THR A 230 -30.44 6.70 -7.05
CA THR A 230 -30.85 6.82 -5.65
C THR A 230 -29.65 6.59 -4.73
N ALA A 231 -29.59 7.29 -3.59
CA ALA A 231 -28.48 7.19 -2.63
C ALA A 231 -28.15 5.74 -2.20
N CYS A 232 -29.18 4.90 -2.05
CA CYS A 232 -29.03 3.48 -1.71
C CYS A 232 -28.25 2.70 -2.79
N PHE A 233 -28.58 2.93 -4.07
CA PHE A 233 -27.87 2.27 -5.18
C PHE A 233 -26.42 2.74 -5.29
N ALA A 234 -26.17 4.04 -5.06
CA ALA A 234 -24.81 4.58 -5.01
C ALA A 234 -23.98 3.96 -3.87
N PHE A 235 -24.60 3.74 -2.69
CA PHE A 235 -23.97 3.06 -1.57
C PHE A 235 -23.66 1.58 -1.87
N MET A 236 -24.63 0.83 -2.38
CA MET A 236 -24.44 -0.58 -2.75
C MET A 236 -23.33 -0.75 -3.79
N ARG A 237 -23.31 0.12 -4.81
CA ARG A 237 -22.24 0.13 -5.82
C ARG A 237 -20.87 0.33 -5.18
N ARG A 238 -20.73 1.28 -4.25
CA ARG A 238 -19.46 1.49 -3.53
C ARG A 238 -19.06 0.28 -2.70
N LEU A 239 -20.02 -0.42 -2.07
CA LEU A 239 -19.71 -1.63 -1.31
C LEU A 239 -19.18 -2.74 -2.23
N VAL A 240 -19.82 -2.95 -3.39
CA VAL A 240 -19.35 -3.89 -4.41
C VAL A 240 -17.94 -3.53 -4.88
N ASP A 241 -17.69 -2.25 -5.13
CA ASP A 241 -16.38 -1.73 -5.53
C ASP A 241 -15.28 -2.03 -4.47
N TYR A 242 -15.58 -1.85 -3.17
CA TYR A 242 -14.62 -2.18 -2.10
C TYR A 242 -14.40 -3.69 -1.93
N ILE A 243 -15.47 -4.49 -2.07
CA ILE A 243 -15.37 -5.94 -2.06
C ILE A 243 -14.48 -6.40 -3.22
N TRP A 244 -14.67 -5.84 -4.41
CA TRP A 244 -13.85 -6.12 -5.58
C TRP A 244 -12.36 -5.87 -5.32
N VAL A 245 -11.99 -4.68 -4.82
CA VAL A 245 -10.59 -4.36 -4.49
C VAL A 245 -10.02 -5.34 -3.45
N SER A 246 -10.79 -5.63 -2.40
CA SER A 246 -10.37 -6.53 -1.32
C SER A 246 -10.15 -7.96 -1.82
N VAL A 247 -11.04 -8.46 -2.67
CA VAL A 247 -10.92 -9.78 -3.30
C VAL A 247 -9.67 -9.84 -4.17
N ILE A 248 -9.42 -8.85 -5.02
CA ILE A 248 -8.22 -8.86 -5.87
C ILE A 248 -6.93 -8.80 -5.06
N MET A 249 -6.88 -7.96 -4.02
CA MET A 249 -5.73 -7.93 -3.09
C MET A 249 -5.49 -9.31 -2.47
N PHE A 250 -6.55 -9.95 -2.00
CA PHE A 250 -6.54 -11.29 -1.40
C PHE A 250 -6.00 -12.37 -2.36
N TYR A 251 -6.41 -12.35 -3.63
CA TYR A 251 -5.97 -13.33 -4.62
C TYR A 251 -4.55 -13.08 -5.13
N SER A 252 -4.15 -11.81 -5.19
CA SER A 252 -2.83 -11.42 -5.69
C SER A 252 -1.73 -11.70 -4.66
N LEU A 253 -2.02 -11.57 -3.36
CA LEU A 253 -1.07 -11.81 -2.28
C LEU A 253 -0.89 -13.31 -2.03
N LEU A 254 0.36 -13.78 -2.12
CA LEU A 254 0.70 -15.13 -1.71
C LEU A 254 0.93 -15.18 -0.20
N PRO A 255 0.46 -16.23 0.49
CA PRO A 255 0.93 -16.52 1.84
C PRO A 255 2.47 -16.59 1.92
N GLY A 256 3.14 -17.08 0.86
CA GLY A 256 4.60 -17.20 0.79
C GLY A 256 5.36 -15.90 0.53
N SER A 257 4.73 -14.84 -0.02
CA SER A 257 5.37 -13.51 -0.12
C SER A 257 5.32 -12.76 1.19
N ILE A 258 4.41 -13.16 2.11
CA ILE A 258 4.35 -12.68 3.49
C ILE A 258 5.29 -13.53 4.35
N SER A 259 6.56 -13.59 3.95
CA SER A 259 7.60 -14.29 4.70
C SER A 259 7.93 -13.62 6.05
N TRP A 260 7.28 -12.50 6.39
CA TRP A 260 7.32 -11.85 7.71
C TRP A 260 6.84 -12.76 8.86
N TYR A 261 5.96 -13.73 8.58
CA TYR A 261 5.44 -14.69 9.57
C TYR A 261 5.94 -16.11 9.36
N ALA A 262 6.57 -16.40 8.21
CA ALA A 262 7.36 -17.60 8.06
C ALA A 262 8.62 -17.41 8.91
N LEU A 263 8.48 -17.71 10.20
CA LEU A 263 9.57 -17.87 11.13
C LEU A 263 10.76 -18.50 10.38
N PRO A 264 11.98 -17.97 10.53
CA PRO A 264 13.15 -18.74 10.19
C PRO A 264 13.11 -19.96 11.15
N LEU A 265 12.57 -21.07 10.64
CA LEU A 265 12.59 -22.38 11.26
C LEU A 265 13.85 -23.12 10.78
N ASP A 266 14.94 -22.39 10.58
CA ASP A 266 16.26 -22.96 10.75
C ASP A 266 16.55 -22.99 12.25
N SER A 267 17.08 -24.13 12.71
CA SER A 267 17.31 -24.42 14.13
C SER A 267 18.29 -23.46 14.81
N GLU A 268 18.98 -22.59 14.06
CA GLU A 268 19.92 -21.60 14.61
C GLU A 268 19.29 -20.23 14.92
N SER A 269 18.28 -19.78 14.17
CA SER A 269 17.70 -18.45 14.34
C SER A 269 16.66 -18.36 15.47
N SER A 270 16.08 -19.51 15.85
CA SER A 270 15.17 -19.65 17.00
C SER A 270 15.82 -19.28 18.34
N ARG A 271 17.16 -19.36 18.44
CA ARG A 271 17.90 -18.88 19.63
C ARG A 271 17.87 -17.36 19.78
N TRP A 272 17.79 -16.60 18.69
CA TRP A 272 17.82 -15.13 18.74
C TRP A 272 16.44 -14.51 18.99
N PHE A 273 15.36 -15.22 18.61
CA PHE A 273 13.99 -14.73 18.82
C PHE A 273 13.48 -14.95 20.25
N ALA A 274 13.87 -16.06 20.90
CA ALA A 274 13.53 -16.31 22.30
C ALA A 274 14.14 -15.27 23.26
N VAL A 275 15.29 -14.68 22.89
CA VAL A 275 15.97 -13.68 23.72
C VAL A 275 15.32 -12.29 23.64
N ARG A 276 14.64 -11.93 22.53
CA ARG A 276 14.01 -10.60 22.38
C ARG A 276 12.56 -10.48 22.83
N VAL A 277 11.89 -11.58 23.15
CA VAL A 277 10.51 -11.56 23.67
C VAL A 277 10.50 -11.58 25.22
N CYS A 278 11.64 -11.85 25.85
CA CYS A 278 11.80 -11.89 27.31
C CYS A 278 12.76 -10.82 27.88
N THR A 279 13.12 -9.79 27.12
CA THR A 279 13.83 -8.59 27.60
C THR A 279 13.16 -7.34 27.06
#